data_AF-A0A496ZCJ1-F1
#
_entry.id   AF-A0A496ZCJ1-F1
#
_cell.length_a   1.000
_cell.length_b   1.000
_cell.length_c   1.000
_cell.angle_alpha   90.00
_cell.angle_beta   90.00
_cell.angle_gamma   90.00
#
_symmetry.space_group_name_H-M   'P 1'
#
loop_
_entity.id
_entity.type
_entity.pdbx_description
1 polymer ?
#
loop_
_entity_poly.entity_id
_entity_poly.type
_entity_poly.pdbx_seq_one_letter_code
_entity_poly.pdbx_strand_id
1 'polypeptide(L)'
;MLKFQRTKLVNIINNNDGTLAVHGTLDDHIYQIEIDMVIGIDDHAIRAIDGKWIRAENSECRRAIPFLKNAIGIKIDSDDFTQHVNKHVGRKACPHFANLIIECCNAAEDAVDMLKFEAAGKDQPDLTFEEYLAGNAPVVPKDKPEARVSVQPDRPEKQATKEKKILEGLNGFCVDLHIHTFPASQCSSSSVDEMLQEAGRIGLDAVCITDHNYVWKTADIHTLSEKHGILVFNGNEITTDQGDMLVFGMHKDVQGIIKLKELKQLVDDANGFIIAAHPFRGFLIFNTNEIGLTVEKAMQRPALKQVNALEILNGKVTERENVFAGKVAAGLGMPATGGSDAHDVAGVGKYATCFDVKIGNEEELVEAL
;
A
#
# COMPACT_ATOMS: atom_id res chain seq x y z
N MET A 1 -3.57 -25.81 -10.67
CA MET A 1 -4.33 -24.58 -10.35
C MET A 1 -3.84 -24.13 -8.99
N LEU A 2 -2.77 -23.33 -8.97
CA LEU A 2 -2.18 -22.80 -7.75
C LEU A 2 -2.91 -21.50 -7.43
N LYS A 3 -3.68 -21.47 -6.34
CA LYS A 3 -4.37 -20.29 -5.85
C LYS A 3 -3.46 -19.63 -4.82
N PHE A 4 -2.94 -18.45 -5.11
CA PHE A 4 -2.34 -17.60 -4.08
C PHE A 4 -3.43 -16.62 -3.63
N GLN A 5 -3.65 -16.53 -2.33
CA GLN A 5 -4.56 -15.57 -1.70
C GLN A 5 -3.88 -15.12 -0.42
N ARG A 6 -3.92 -13.83 -0.11
CA ARG A 6 -3.55 -13.30 1.20
C ARG A 6 -4.63 -12.36 1.70
N THR A 7 -5.16 -12.63 2.88
CA THR A 7 -6.19 -11.83 3.54
C THR A 7 -5.72 -11.54 4.96
N LYS A 8 -5.64 -10.26 5.32
CA LYS A 8 -5.54 -9.82 6.71
C LYS A 8 -6.89 -9.29 7.15
N LEU A 9 -7.32 -9.68 8.33
CA LEU A 9 -8.52 -9.14 8.93
C LEU A 9 -8.23 -8.83 10.40
N VAL A 10 -8.60 -7.63 10.82
CA VAL A 10 -8.48 -7.19 12.22
C VAL A 10 -9.86 -6.77 12.70
N ASN A 11 -10.31 -7.40 13.78
CA ASN A 11 -11.53 -7.04 14.48
C ASN A 11 -11.15 -6.43 15.82
N ILE A 12 -11.78 -5.31 16.16
CA ILE A 12 -11.58 -4.63 17.45
C ILE A 12 -12.92 -4.48 18.14
N ILE A 13 -12.94 -4.88 19.40
CA ILE A 13 -14.12 -4.82 20.26
C ILE A 13 -13.72 -4.07 21.53
N ASN A 14 -14.45 -3.00 21.86
CA ASN A 14 -14.34 -2.36 23.15
C ASN A 14 -15.07 -3.21 24.20
N ASN A 15 -14.35 -3.73 25.19
CA ASN A 15 -14.91 -4.56 26.26
C ASN A 15 -15.71 -3.75 27.30
N ASN A 16 -15.70 -2.42 27.21
CA ASN A 16 -16.30 -1.48 28.15
C ASN A 16 -15.73 -1.58 29.58
N ASP A 17 -14.52 -2.11 29.73
CA ASP A 17 -13.79 -2.25 30.99
C ASP A 17 -12.43 -1.52 30.98
N GLY A 18 -12.23 -0.62 30.00
CA GLY A 18 -10.95 0.07 29.78
C GLY A 18 -9.97 -0.70 28.89
N THR A 19 -10.40 -1.81 28.27
CA THR A 19 -9.59 -2.58 27.33
C THR A 19 -10.26 -2.78 25.97
N LEU A 20 -9.43 -2.97 24.94
CA LEU A 20 -9.81 -3.45 23.62
C LEU A 20 -9.46 -4.93 23.50
N ALA A 21 -10.42 -5.76 23.09
CA ALA A 21 -10.17 -7.08 22.55
C ALA A 21 -9.89 -6.95 21.05
N VAL A 22 -8.75 -7.47 20.61
CA VAL A 22 -8.31 -7.41 19.21
C VAL A 22 -8.12 -8.83 18.71
N HIS A 23 -8.79 -9.17 17.61
CA HIS A 23 -8.64 -10.45 16.93
C HIS A 23 -8.09 -10.20 15.54
N GLY A 24 -6.89 -10.71 15.28
CA GLY A 24 -6.22 -10.60 13.99
C GLY A 24 -6.13 -11.95 13.29
N THR A 25 -6.41 -11.99 12.00
CA THR A 25 -6.14 -13.14 11.15
C THR A 25 -5.25 -12.72 9.98
N LEU A 26 -4.32 -13.60 9.62
CA LEU A 26 -3.56 -13.53 8.37
C LEU A 26 -3.66 -14.90 7.72
N ASP A 27 -4.52 -14.99 6.70
CA ASP A 27 -4.70 -16.18 5.88
C ASP A 27 -3.97 -15.98 4.55
N ASP A 28 -3.00 -16.84 4.28
CA ASP A 28 -2.17 -16.86 3.09
C ASP A 28 -2.23 -18.26 2.48
N HIS A 29 -2.17 -18.44 1.17
CA HIS A 29 -2.20 -19.77 0.56
C HIS A 29 -1.24 -20.83 1.18
N ILE A 30 -0.06 -20.43 1.68
CA ILE A 30 0.91 -21.34 2.32
C ILE A 30 0.61 -21.50 3.81
N TYR A 31 0.11 -20.47 4.47
CA TYR A 31 -0.05 -20.47 5.91
C TYR A 31 -1.21 -19.63 6.42
N GLN A 32 -1.67 -19.92 7.62
CA GLN A 32 -2.72 -19.14 8.26
C GLN A 32 -2.39 -19.03 9.75
N ILE A 33 -2.37 -17.80 10.24
CA ILE A 33 -2.17 -17.48 11.65
C ILE A 33 -3.31 -16.61 12.17
N GLU A 34 -3.57 -16.75 13.46
CA GLU A 34 -4.50 -15.89 14.19
C GLU A 34 -3.83 -15.44 15.47
N ILE A 35 -4.15 -14.23 15.91
CA ILE A 35 -3.77 -13.69 17.21
C ILE A 35 -4.98 -13.10 17.91
N ASP A 36 -5.01 -13.29 19.22
CA ASP A 36 -5.95 -12.66 20.13
C ASP A 36 -5.15 -11.78 21.09
N MET A 37 -5.49 -10.51 21.18
CA MET A 37 -4.79 -9.53 22.00
C MET A 37 -5.77 -8.76 22.88
N VAL A 38 -5.27 -8.33 24.04
CA VAL A 38 -5.95 -7.36 24.90
C VAL A 38 -5.04 -6.15 25.04
N ILE A 39 -5.56 -4.97 24.73
CA ILE A 39 -4.82 -3.70 24.77
C ILE A 39 -5.52 -2.75 25.74
N GLY A 40 -4.76 -2.09 26.61
CA GLY A 40 -5.29 -1.07 27.50
C GLY A 40 -5.57 0.23 26.75
N ILE A 41 -6.76 0.82 26.95
CA ILE A 41 -7.14 2.08 26.29
C ILE A 41 -6.34 3.26 26.86
N ASP A 42 -6.13 3.29 28.19
CA ASP A 42 -5.52 4.45 28.85
C ASP A 42 -3.99 4.48 28.74
N ASP A 43 -3.34 3.31 28.78
CA ASP A 43 -1.88 3.20 28.80
C ASP A 43 -1.28 2.61 27.53
N HIS A 44 -2.14 2.31 26.54
CA HIS A 44 -1.77 1.80 25.22
C HIS A 44 -0.92 0.52 25.29
N ALA A 45 -0.94 -0.20 26.42
CA ALA A 45 -0.08 -1.36 26.63
C ALA A 45 -0.77 -2.66 26.23
N ILE A 46 -0.04 -3.55 25.54
CA ILE A 46 -0.46 -4.93 25.30
C ILE A 46 -0.51 -5.66 26.66
N ARG A 47 -1.70 -6.07 27.09
CA ARG A 47 -1.95 -6.76 28.37
C ARG A 47 -1.87 -8.27 28.24
N ALA A 48 -2.38 -8.79 27.14
CA ALA A 48 -2.35 -10.20 26.82
C ALA A 48 -2.20 -10.37 25.32
N ILE A 49 -1.55 -11.47 24.95
CA ILE A 49 -1.46 -11.93 23.58
C ILE A 49 -1.38 -13.45 23.59
N ASP A 50 -2.19 -14.06 22.75
CA ASP A 50 -2.06 -15.46 22.36
C ASP A 50 -2.12 -15.56 20.84
N GLY A 51 -1.62 -16.66 20.31
CA GLY A 51 -1.61 -16.86 18.87
C GLY A 51 -1.55 -18.32 18.50
N LYS A 52 -2.04 -18.63 17.31
CA LYS A 52 -2.08 -19.99 16.80
C LYS A 52 -1.78 -20.01 15.31
N TRP A 53 -1.13 -21.10 14.90
CA TRP A 53 -1.04 -21.47 13.50
C TRP A 53 -2.21 -22.38 13.17
N ILE A 54 -3.10 -21.90 12.30
CA ILE A 54 -4.15 -22.73 11.70
C ILE A 54 -3.53 -23.63 10.63
N ARG A 55 -2.69 -23.04 9.76
CA ARG A 55 -1.87 -23.75 8.76
C ARG A 55 -0.45 -23.23 8.86
N ALA A 56 0.50 -24.11 9.18
CA ALA A 56 1.91 -23.73 9.36
C ALA A 56 2.72 -24.07 8.11
N GLU A 57 3.72 -23.23 7.79
CA GLU A 57 4.65 -23.49 6.68
C GLU A 57 5.48 -24.75 6.92
N ASN A 58 5.86 -25.02 8.17
CA ASN A 58 6.62 -26.19 8.59
C ASN A 58 6.34 -26.56 10.06
N SER A 59 6.91 -27.67 10.53
CA SER A 59 6.71 -28.19 11.89
C SER A 59 7.23 -27.26 13.00
N GLU A 60 8.22 -26.43 12.68
CA GLU A 60 8.89 -25.56 13.66
C GLU A 60 8.12 -24.27 13.93
N CYS A 61 7.26 -23.82 13.01
CA CYS A 61 6.49 -22.58 13.13
C CYS A 61 5.72 -22.46 14.46
N ARG A 62 5.17 -23.57 14.97
CA ARG A 62 4.40 -23.60 16.24
C ARG A 62 5.26 -23.29 17.47
N ARG A 63 6.59 -23.46 17.38
CA ARG A 63 7.53 -23.14 18.46
C ARG A 63 7.62 -21.64 18.72
N ALA A 64 7.15 -20.80 17.80
CA ALA A 64 7.09 -19.35 17.96
C ALA A 64 6.02 -18.88 18.98
N ILE A 65 4.95 -19.66 19.19
CA ILE A 65 3.77 -19.23 19.97
C ILE A 65 4.13 -18.78 21.40
N PRO A 66 4.92 -19.53 22.20
CA PRO A 66 5.25 -19.10 23.56
C PRO A 66 6.01 -17.77 23.63
N PHE A 67 6.72 -17.40 22.57
CA PHE A 67 7.51 -16.16 22.49
C PHE A 67 6.67 -14.92 22.19
N LEU A 68 5.39 -15.07 21.80
CA LEU A 68 4.47 -13.94 21.61
C LEU A 68 4.30 -13.13 22.90
N LYS A 69 4.40 -13.78 24.05
CA LYS A 69 4.36 -13.13 25.37
C LYS A 69 5.42 -12.03 25.56
N ASN A 70 6.47 -12.02 24.74
CA ASN A 70 7.46 -10.94 24.72
C ASN A 70 6.89 -9.59 24.26
N ALA A 71 5.70 -9.59 23.64
CA ALA A 71 4.99 -8.37 23.28
C ALA A 71 4.21 -7.75 24.45
N ILE A 72 3.98 -8.49 25.54
CA ILE A 72 3.23 -7.98 26.69
C ILE A 72 4.00 -6.81 27.33
N GLY A 73 3.30 -5.70 27.57
CA GLY A 73 3.85 -4.47 28.12
C GLY A 73 4.46 -3.53 27.08
N ILE A 74 4.56 -3.93 25.81
CA ILE A 74 4.88 -3.00 24.73
C ILE A 74 3.71 -2.02 24.63
N LYS A 75 4.07 -0.73 24.58
CA LYS A 75 3.14 0.36 24.33
C LYS A 75 3.00 0.56 22.83
N ILE A 76 1.76 0.66 22.34
CA ILE A 76 1.48 0.74 20.90
C ILE A 76 1.64 2.16 20.35
N ASP A 77 1.51 3.17 21.22
CA ASP A 77 1.64 4.60 20.93
C ASP A 77 3.11 5.11 20.98
N SER A 78 4.09 4.20 21.11
CA SER A 78 5.49 4.61 21.17
C SER A 78 6.12 4.72 19.78
N ASP A 79 6.96 5.75 19.58
CA ASP A 79 7.68 5.98 18.31
C ASP A 79 8.56 4.79 17.88
N ASP A 80 8.96 3.94 18.83
CA ASP A 80 9.79 2.76 18.61
C ASP A 80 9.02 1.43 18.57
N PHE A 81 7.68 1.48 18.61
CA PHE A 81 6.79 0.31 18.67
C PHE A 81 7.15 -0.76 17.63
N THR A 82 7.24 -0.38 16.34
CA THR A 82 7.56 -1.31 15.25
C THR A 82 8.94 -1.94 15.43
N GLN A 83 9.93 -1.16 15.90
CA GLN A 83 11.27 -1.68 16.17
C GLN A 83 11.25 -2.68 17.35
N HIS A 84 10.48 -2.37 18.39
CA HIS A 84 10.29 -3.26 19.53
C HIS A 84 9.61 -4.56 19.14
N VAL A 85 8.51 -4.53 18.38
CA VAL A 85 7.83 -5.75 17.90
C VAL A 85 8.77 -6.60 17.02
N ASN A 86 9.49 -5.98 16.08
CA ASN A 86 10.44 -6.71 15.23
C ASN A 86 11.59 -7.34 16.03
N LYS A 87 12.10 -6.65 17.05
CA LYS A 87 13.19 -7.14 17.91
C LYS A 87 12.73 -8.25 18.87
N HIS A 88 11.56 -8.09 19.48
CA HIS A 88 11.08 -8.96 20.56
C HIS A 88 10.20 -10.10 20.09
N VAL A 89 9.51 -9.94 18.96
CA VAL A 89 8.66 -10.96 18.32
C VAL A 89 9.25 -11.43 17.00
N GLY A 90 9.60 -10.52 16.08
CA GLY A 90 10.08 -10.91 14.74
C GLY A 90 11.32 -11.81 14.79
N ARG A 91 12.36 -11.38 15.50
CA ARG A 91 13.63 -12.14 15.63
C ARG A 91 13.58 -13.31 16.60
N LYS A 92 12.73 -13.26 17.64
CA LYS A 92 12.70 -14.26 18.72
C LYS A 92 11.56 -15.27 18.60
N ALA A 93 10.51 -14.95 17.85
CA ALA A 93 9.33 -15.78 17.63
C ALA A 93 9.18 -16.11 16.14
N CYS A 94 8.59 -15.20 15.36
CA CYS A 94 8.38 -15.38 13.92
C CYS A 94 8.04 -14.03 13.26
N PRO A 95 8.59 -13.72 12.08
CA PRO A 95 8.22 -12.53 11.31
C PRO A 95 6.73 -12.45 10.95
N HIS A 96 6.07 -13.59 10.69
CA HIS A 96 4.64 -13.63 10.34
C HIS A 96 3.76 -13.06 11.46
N PHE A 97 4.02 -13.44 12.71
CA PHE A 97 3.31 -12.89 13.86
C PHE A 97 3.66 -11.42 14.10
N ALA A 98 4.91 -11.02 13.91
CA ALA A 98 5.30 -9.61 14.07
C ALA A 98 4.52 -8.70 13.11
N ASN A 99 4.39 -9.10 11.85
CA ASN A 99 3.61 -8.36 10.84
C ASN A 99 2.12 -8.24 11.21
N LEU A 100 1.51 -9.33 11.72
CA LEU A 100 0.10 -9.29 12.13
C LEU A 100 -0.12 -8.48 13.41
N ILE A 101 0.81 -8.53 14.37
CA ILE A 101 0.76 -7.72 15.60
C ILE A 101 0.81 -6.23 15.28
N ILE A 102 1.71 -5.81 14.38
CA ILE A 102 1.81 -4.39 13.97
C ILE A 102 0.47 -3.92 13.40
N GLU A 103 -0.14 -4.70 12.51
CA GLU A 103 -1.45 -4.38 11.94
C GLU A 103 -2.54 -4.25 13.01
N CYS A 104 -2.58 -5.20 13.95
CA CYS A 104 -3.56 -5.22 15.02
C CYS A 104 -3.41 -4.03 15.97
N CYS A 105 -2.18 -3.64 16.28
CA CYS A 105 -1.90 -2.51 17.14
C CYS A 105 -2.23 -1.16 16.48
N ASN A 106 -1.89 -0.99 15.19
CA ASN A 106 -2.24 0.23 14.46
C ASN A 106 -3.76 0.44 14.43
N ALA A 107 -4.51 -0.61 14.08
CA ALA A 107 -5.97 -0.53 14.09
C ALA A 107 -6.52 -0.28 15.51
N ALA A 108 -5.89 -0.82 16.54
CA ALA A 108 -6.29 -0.60 17.93
C ALA A 108 -6.05 0.85 18.37
N GLU A 109 -4.97 1.48 17.90
CA GLU A 109 -4.71 2.90 18.11
C GLU A 109 -5.79 3.77 17.46
N ASP A 110 -6.13 3.49 16.20
CA ASP A 110 -7.24 4.16 15.51
C ASP A 110 -8.56 4.03 16.29
N ALA A 111 -8.83 2.84 16.85
CA ALA A 111 -10.01 2.61 17.67
C ALA A 111 -9.98 3.37 18.99
N VAL A 112 -8.82 3.49 19.65
CA VAL A 112 -8.66 4.31 20.85
C VAL A 112 -8.94 5.78 20.52
N ASP A 113 -8.44 6.29 19.40
CA ASP A 113 -8.68 7.66 18.97
C ASP A 113 -10.15 7.91 18.65
N MET A 114 -10.83 6.97 18.01
CA MET A 114 -12.28 7.02 17.79
C MET A 114 -13.05 7.04 19.12
N LEU A 115 -12.68 6.22 20.10
CA LEU A 115 -13.35 6.19 21.41
C LEU A 115 -13.15 7.49 22.18
N LYS A 116 -11.94 8.05 22.16
CA LYS A 116 -11.66 9.35 22.79
C LYS A 116 -12.39 10.48 22.08
N PHE A 117 -12.49 10.44 20.75
CA PHE A 117 -13.30 11.37 19.97
C PHE A 117 -14.80 11.28 20.31
N GLU A 118 -15.38 10.08 20.36
CA GLU A 118 -16.78 9.90 20.74
C GLU A 118 -17.06 10.41 22.17
N ALA A 119 -16.09 10.25 23.08
CA ALA A 119 -16.17 10.82 24.42
C ALA A 119 -16.13 12.36 24.37
N ALA A 120 -15.23 12.95 23.58
CA ALA A 120 -15.13 14.41 23.41
C ALA A 120 -16.36 15.00 22.70
N GLY A 121 -16.93 14.29 21.72
CA GLY A 121 -18.13 14.69 20.99
C GLY A 121 -19.38 14.77 21.87
N LYS A 122 -19.42 14.07 23.01
CA LYS A 122 -20.50 14.24 24.01
C LYS A 122 -20.46 15.63 24.66
N ASP A 123 -19.27 16.19 24.83
CA ASP A 123 -19.05 17.51 25.41
C ASP A 123 -19.02 18.62 24.33
N GLN A 124 -18.71 18.25 23.08
CA GLN A 124 -18.64 19.15 21.91
C GLN A 124 -19.30 18.52 20.67
N PRO A 125 -20.63 18.64 20.50
CA PRO A 125 -21.36 17.95 19.43
C PRO A 125 -21.01 18.41 18.00
N ASP A 126 -20.37 19.58 17.87
CA ASP A 126 -19.91 20.13 16.58
C ASP A 126 -18.43 19.80 16.29
N LEU A 127 -17.73 19.10 17.20
CA LEU A 127 -16.32 18.74 17.03
C LEU A 127 -16.21 17.67 15.93
N THR A 128 -15.48 17.98 14.87
CA THR A 128 -15.16 17.00 13.84
C THR A 128 -13.97 16.12 14.26
N PHE A 129 -13.89 14.90 13.75
CA PHE A 129 -12.77 13.98 14.04
C PHE A 129 -11.42 14.60 13.63
N GLU A 130 -11.41 15.38 12.54
CA GLU A 130 -10.23 16.11 12.08
C GLU A 130 -9.79 17.22 13.05
N GLU A 131 -10.73 17.98 13.63
CA GLU A 131 -10.43 19.02 14.63
C GLU A 131 -9.93 18.43 15.95
N TYR A 132 -10.48 17.27 16.35
CA TYR A 132 -10.05 16.54 17.55
C TYR A 132 -8.59 16.07 17.43
N LEU A 133 -8.24 15.44 16.30
CA LEU A 133 -6.86 15.02 16.03
C LEU A 133 -5.88 16.20 15.88
N ALA A 134 -6.36 17.40 15.53
CA ALA A 134 -5.55 18.60 15.34
C ALA A 134 -5.28 19.42 16.63
N GLY A 135 -5.88 19.06 17.77
CA GLY A 135 -5.59 19.69 19.07
C GLY A 135 -6.12 21.13 19.26
N ASN A 136 -7.02 21.61 18.41
CA ASN A 136 -7.58 22.97 18.49
C ASN A 136 -9.00 22.94 19.07
N ALA A 137 -9.14 23.18 20.38
CA ALA A 137 -10.44 23.51 20.98
C ALA A 137 -10.52 25.01 21.29
N PRO A 138 -11.34 25.81 20.57
CA PRO A 138 -11.73 27.15 21.01
C PRO A 138 -12.96 27.12 21.92
N VAL A 139 -13.01 28.10 22.82
CA VAL A 139 -13.91 28.27 23.98
C VAL A 139 -15.26 28.94 23.62
N VAL A 140 -16.40 28.26 23.89
CA VAL A 140 -17.70 28.65 24.55
C VAL A 140 -18.47 29.95 24.08
N PRO A 141 -19.83 30.16 24.21
CA PRO A 141 -20.97 29.38 24.77
C PRO A 141 -22.31 29.28 23.96
N LYS A 142 -23.09 28.23 24.30
CA LYS A 142 -24.57 28.11 24.54
C LYS A 142 -25.58 28.60 23.48
N ASP A 143 -26.34 27.67 22.89
CA ASP A 143 -27.72 27.34 23.29
C ASP A 143 -28.26 26.06 22.59
N LYS A 144 -29.10 25.32 23.32
CA LYS A 144 -29.77 24.02 23.05
C LYS A 144 -30.89 24.07 21.98
N PRO A 145 -31.60 22.96 21.62
CA PRO A 145 -31.23 21.53 21.56
C PRO A 145 -31.78 20.74 20.33
N GLU A 146 -31.20 19.54 20.15
CA GLU A 146 -31.80 18.24 19.74
C GLU A 146 -32.47 18.02 18.36
N ALA A 147 -31.94 17.04 17.62
CA ALA A 147 -32.77 16.04 16.94
C ALA A 147 -32.05 14.68 16.80
N ARG A 148 -32.66 13.63 17.34
CA ARG A 148 -32.37 12.21 17.09
C ARG A 148 -32.77 11.82 15.67
N VAL A 149 -31.95 11.02 14.97
CA VAL A 149 -32.47 10.01 14.02
C VAL A 149 -31.71 8.70 14.17
N SER A 150 -32.51 7.65 14.26
CA SER A 150 -32.21 6.23 14.40
C SER A 150 -31.62 5.60 13.15
N VAL A 151 -30.64 4.72 13.35
CA VAL A 151 -30.19 3.73 12.37
C VAL A 151 -31.19 2.57 12.33
N GLN A 152 -31.57 2.13 11.12
CA GLN A 152 -32.11 0.79 10.89
C GLN A 152 -31.21 0.03 9.91
N PRO A 153 -31.07 -1.30 10.07
CA PRO A 153 -30.03 -2.09 9.41
C PRO A 153 -30.49 -2.76 8.11
N ASP A 154 -29.46 -3.18 7.38
CA ASP A 154 -29.38 -4.18 6.30
C ASP A 154 -30.25 -4.04 5.05
N ARG A 155 -29.55 -4.02 3.91
CA ARG A 155 -30.13 -4.37 2.61
C ARG A 155 -29.20 -5.32 1.86
N PRO A 156 -29.72 -6.42 1.29
CA PRO A 156 -28.94 -7.58 0.93
C PRO A 156 -28.19 -7.42 -0.40
N GLU A 157 -27.14 -8.24 -0.53
CA GLU A 157 -26.39 -8.51 -1.76
C GLU A 157 -27.31 -8.65 -2.98
N LYS A 158 -26.98 -7.90 -4.04
CA LYS A 158 -27.59 -8.10 -5.36
C LYS A 158 -26.56 -8.59 -6.36
N GLN A 159 -26.96 -9.70 -6.97
CA GLN A 159 -26.32 -10.44 -8.05
C GLN A 159 -25.83 -9.59 -9.23
N ALA A 160 -24.74 -10.09 -9.80
CA ALA A 160 -24.10 -9.69 -11.05
C ALA A 160 -25.10 -9.40 -12.18
N THR A 161 -24.93 -8.24 -12.81
CA THR A 161 -25.55 -7.92 -14.09
C THR A 161 -24.54 -7.18 -15.00
N LYS A 162 -24.37 -7.73 -16.21
CA LYS A 162 -23.76 -7.20 -17.45
C LYS A 162 -22.66 -6.14 -17.30
N GLU A 163 -21.43 -6.60 -17.56
CA GLU A 163 -20.19 -5.81 -17.58
C GLU A 163 -20.25 -4.65 -18.58
N LYS A 164 -20.26 -3.44 -18.03
CA LYS A 164 -19.99 -2.18 -18.74
C LYS A 164 -18.51 -1.87 -18.58
N LYS A 165 -17.82 -1.42 -19.64
CA LYS A 165 -16.48 -0.85 -19.54
C LYS A 165 -16.50 0.28 -18.51
N ILE A 166 -15.64 0.19 -17.49
CA ILE A 166 -15.67 1.11 -16.34
C ILE A 166 -15.05 2.47 -16.70
N LEU A 167 -14.14 2.50 -17.69
CA LEU A 167 -13.40 3.70 -18.11
C LEU A 167 -14.04 4.48 -19.28
N GLU A 168 -15.34 4.32 -19.56
CA GLU A 168 -16.05 5.12 -20.58
C GLU A 168 -16.03 6.63 -20.22
N GLY A 169 -15.12 7.41 -20.82
CA GLY A 169 -15.08 8.87 -20.68
C GLY A 169 -13.69 9.50 -20.45
N LEU A 170 -12.63 8.71 -20.27
CA LEU A 170 -11.26 9.24 -20.28
C LEU A 170 -10.81 9.50 -21.72
N ASN A 171 -10.32 10.71 -21.99
CA ASN A 171 -9.68 11.02 -23.27
C ASN A 171 -8.19 10.64 -23.16
N GLY A 172 -7.71 9.81 -24.09
CA GLY A 172 -6.29 9.43 -24.18
C GLY A 172 -6.10 7.92 -24.21
N PHE A 173 -4.84 7.50 -24.41
CA PHE A 173 -4.39 6.12 -24.32
C PHE A 173 -3.93 5.85 -22.88
N CYS A 174 -4.68 5.06 -22.12
CA CYS A 174 -4.45 4.89 -20.69
C CYS A 174 -3.71 3.59 -20.37
N VAL A 175 -2.59 3.73 -19.65
CA VAL A 175 -1.67 2.65 -19.30
C VAL A 175 -1.51 2.58 -17.79
N ASP A 176 -1.72 1.41 -17.20
CA ASP A 176 -1.29 1.16 -15.83
C ASP A 176 0.21 0.83 -15.86
N LEU A 177 1.03 1.78 -15.41
CA LEU A 177 2.49 1.70 -15.51
C LEU A 177 3.12 0.85 -14.39
N HIS A 178 2.35 0.39 -13.41
CA HIS A 178 2.90 -0.24 -12.22
C HIS A 178 2.00 -1.38 -11.73
N ILE A 179 2.34 -2.61 -12.11
CA ILE A 179 1.70 -3.82 -11.58
C ILE A 179 2.71 -4.93 -11.30
N HIS A 180 2.34 -5.81 -10.37
CA HIS A 180 3.10 -7.01 -9.99
C HIS A 180 2.30 -8.26 -10.30
N THR A 181 2.98 -9.29 -10.80
CA THR A 181 2.38 -10.53 -11.28
C THR A 181 3.05 -11.77 -10.70
N PHE A 182 2.26 -12.77 -10.34
CA PHE A 182 2.76 -14.09 -9.98
C PHE A 182 3.00 -14.94 -11.25
N PRO A 183 4.09 -15.73 -11.35
CA PRO A 183 5.09 -16.03 -10.32
C PRO A 183 6.35 -15.15 -10.36
N ALA A 184 6.42 -14.17 -11.26
CA ALA A 184 7.61 -13.35 -11.48
C ALA A 184 7.97 -12.49 -10.26
N SER A 185 6.97 -11.86 -9.63
CA SER A 185 7.13 -11.15 -8.37
C SER A 185 6.45 -11.89 -7.22
N GLN A 186 7.20 -12.18 -6.16
CA GLN A 186 6.70 -12.90 -4.98
C GLN A 186 5.74 -12.08 -4.12
N CYS A 187 5.68 -10.76 -4.35
CA CYS A 187 4.73 -9.88 -3.66
C CYS A 187 3.32 -9.99 -4.26
N SER A 188 3.19 -10.44 -5.52
CA SER A 188 1.90 -10.58 -6.19
C SER A 188 1.22 -11.90 -5.83
N SER A 189 -0.09 -11.80 -5.66
CA SER A 189 -0.99 -12.91 -5.35
C SER A 189 -1.76 -13.44 -6.55
N SER A 190 -1.78 -12.67 -7.64
CA SER A 190 -2.59 -12.95 -8.83
C SER A 190 -1.67 -13.28 -10.00
N SER A 191 -2.06 -14.27 -10.78
CA SER A 191 -1.28 -14.66 -11.96
C SER A 191 -1.27 -13.53 -12.98
N VAL A 192 -0.22 -13.45 -13.79
CA VAL A 192 -0.14 -12.51 -14.92
C VAL A 192 -1.40 -12.57 -15.81
N ASP A 193 -1.97 -13.76 -16.00
CA ASP A 193 -3.19 -13.94 -16.79
C ASP A 193 -4.42 -13.28 -16.16
N GLU A 194 -4.60 -13.42 -14.84
CA GLU A 194 -5.73 -12.82 -14.12
C GLU A 194 -5.63 -11.29 -14.11
N MET A 195 -4.42 -10.76 -13.93
CA MET A 195 -4.15 -9.31 -13.94
C MET A 195 -4.46 -8.69 -15.30
N LEU A 196 -4.01 -9.31 -16.38
CA LEU A 196 -4.25 -8.82 -17.75
C LEU A 196 -5.71 -8.96 -18.17
N GLN A 197 -6.39 -10.03 -17.75
CA GLN A 197 -7.82 -10.20 -17.98
C GLN A 197 -8.62 -9.05 -17.33
N GLU A 198 -8.27 -8.68 -16.10
CA GLU A 198 -8.93 -7.57 -15.40
C GLU A 198 -8.66 -6.23 -16.06
N ALA A 199 -7.41 -5.97 -16.47
CA ALA A 199 -7.05 -4.75 -17.19
C ALA A 199 -7.89 -4.57 -18.46
N GLY A 200 -8.05 -5.63 -19.25
CA GLY A 200 -8.94 -5.63 -20.40
C GLY A 200 -10.41 -5.42 -20.04
N ARG A 201 -10.87 -6.03 -18.94
CA ARG A 201 -12.27 -5.92 -18.45
C ARG A 201 -12.62 -4.49 -18.02
N ILE A 202 -11.73 -3.81 -17.29
CA ILE A 202 -11.95 -2.43 -16.84
C ILE A 202 -11.78 -1.42 -17.99
N GLY A 203 -11.04 -1.81 -19.03
CA GLY A 203 -10.91 -1.08 -20.28
C GLY A 203 -9.64 -0.24 -20.39
N LEU A 204 -8.54 -0.65 -19.76
CA LEU A 204 -7.22 -0.07 -20.01
C LEU A 204 -6.77 -0.35 -21.45
N ASP A 205 -6.00 0.55 -22.05
CA ASP A 205 -5.45 0.36 -23.39
C ASP A 205 -4.18 -0.49 -23.34
N ALA A 206 -3.38 -0.33 -22.28
CA ALA A 206 -2.19 -1.12 -22.05
C ALA A 206 -1.86 -1.30 -20.56
N VAL A 207 -0.94 -2.22 -20.27
CA VAL A 207 -0.39 -2.45 -18.94
C VAL A 207 1.12 -2.66 -19.04
N CYS A 208 1.88 -2.08 -18.11
CA CYS A 208 3.27 -2.41 -17.91
C CYS A 208 3.43 -3.41 -16.78
N ILE A 209 4.05 -4.55 -17.05
CA ILE A 209 4.42 -5.50 -15.99
C ILE A 209 5.75 -5.06 -15.40
N THR A 210 5.78 -4.68 -14.12
CA THR A 210 6.94 -4.10 -13.43
C THR A 210 7.36 -4.95 -12.23
N ASP A 211 7.48 -6.26 -12.43
CA ASP A 211 7.85 -7.19 -11.37
C ASP A 211 9.22 -6.88 -10.74
N HIS A 212 9.32 -7.05 -9.42
CA HIS A 212 10.55 -6.74 -8.68
C HIS A 212 11.75 -7.52 -9.20
N ASN A 213 12.75 -6.81 -9.74
CA ASN A 213 14.02 -7.38 -10.21
C ASN A 213 13.83 -8.56 -11.20
N TYR A 214 12.71 -8.58 -11.93
CA TYR A 214 12.41 -9.60 -12.93
C TYR A 214 12.09 -8.99 -14.29
N VAL A 215 13.01 -9.14 -15.25
CA VAL A 215 12.81 -8.69 -16.62
C VAL A 215 12.19 -9.81 -17.44
N TRP A 216 10.98 -9.58 -17.96
CA TRP A 216 10.32 -10.55 -18.83
C TRP A 216 11.04 -10.67 -20.17
N LYS A 217 10.97 -11.83 -20.81
CA LYS A 217 11.42 -11.95 -22.20
C LYS A 217 10.40 -11.29 -23.11
N THR A 218 10.88 -10.51 -24.09
CA THR A 218 10.03 -9.82 -25.07
C THR A 218 9.04 -10.76 -25.77
N ALA A 219 9.45 -12.00 -26.08
CA ALA A 219 8.57 -13.00 -26.68
C ALA A 219 7.41 -13.42 -25.76
N ASP A 220 7.64 -13.49 -24.44
CA ASP A 220 6.61 -13.84 -23.46
C ASP A 220 5.61 -12.68 -23.31
N ILE A 221 6.09 -11.44 -23.30
CA ILE A 221 5.25 -10.23 -23.31
C ILE A 221 4.35 -10.18 -24.57
N HIS A 222 4.90 -10.42 -25.77
CA HIS A 222 4.10 -10.50 -26.99
C HIS A 222 3.03 -11.59 -26.91
N THR A 223 3.39 -12.77 -26.40
CA THR A 223 2.45 -13.89 -26.24
C THR A 223 1.31 -13.52 -25.28
N LEU A 224 1.61 -12.82 -24.18
CA LEU A 224 0.61 -12.34 -23.23
C LEU A 224 -0.32 -11.29 -23.86
N SER A 225 0.24 -10.34 -24.60
CA SER A 225 -0.52 -9.32 -25.33
C SER A 225 -1.50 -9.93 -26.33
N GLU A 226 -1.03 -10.86 -27.16
CA GLU A 226 -1.89 -11.57 -28.12
C GLU A 226 -2.97 -12.41 -27.44
N LYS A 227 -2.62 -13.11 -26.35
CA LYS A 227 -3.53 -13.98 -25.61
C LYS A 227 -4.70 -13.21 -25.00
N HIS A 228 -4.45 -12.01 -24.46
CA HIS A 228 -5.45 -11.23 -23.71
C HIS A 228 -6.08 -10.11 -24.53
N GLY A 229 -5.55 -9.79 -25.71
CA GLY A 229 -6.08 -8.74 -26.59
C GLY A 229 -5.93 -7.33 -26.00
N ILE A 230 -4.95 -7.14 -25.11
CA ILE A 230 -4.55 -5.86 -24.51
C ILE A 230 -3.05 -5.68 -24.72
N LEU A 231 -2.59 -4.44 -24.94
CA LEU A 231 -1.16 -4.19 -25.08
C LEU A 231 -0.46 -4.40 -23.74
N VAL A 232 0.65 -5.15 -23.77
CA VAL A 232 1.49 -5.41 -22.60
C VAL A 232 2.89 -4.90 -22.91
N PHE A 233 3.42 -4.08 -22.03
CA PHE A 233 4.78 -3.56 -22.12
C PHE A 233 5.64 -4.13 -21.00
N ASN A 234 6.93 -4.27 -21.28
CA ASN A 234 7.89 -4.69 -20.29
C ASN A 234 8.30 -3.49 -19.43
N GLY A 235 8.52 -3.74 -18.16
CA GLY A 235 9.12 -2.79 -17.24
C GLY A 235 9.74 -3.55 -16.08
N ASN A 236 10.34 -2.81 -15.16
CA ASN A 236 10.92 -3.40 -13.97
C ASN A 236 10.82 -2.47 -12.78
N GLU A 237 10.43 -2.98 -11.62
CA GLU A 237 10.63 -2.26 -10.37
C GLU A 237 11.94 -2.71 -9.72
N ILE A 238 12.96 -1.85 -9.81
CA ILE A 238 14.31 -2.11 -9.30
C ILE A 238 14.48 -1.43 -7.94
N THR A 239 14.81 -2.23 -6.93
CA THR A 239 15.11 -1.70 -5.60
C THR A 239 16.52 -1.11 -5.58
N THR A 240 16.62 0.14 -5.14
CA THR A 240 17.90 0.85 -5.01
C THR A 240 18.22 1.23 -3.57
N ASP A 241 19.44 1.73 -3.35
CA ASP A 241 19.84 2.34 -2.07
C ASP A 241 19.09 3.65 -1.75
N GLN A 242 18.22 4.14 -2.64
CA GLN A 242 17.42 5.35 -2.48
C GLN A 242 15.90 5.13 -2.64
N GLY A 243 15.45 3.87 -2.67
CA GLY A 243 14.04 3.49 -2.88
C GLY A 243 13.82 2.72 -4.18
N ASP A 244 12.57 2.42 -4.49
CA ASP A 244 12.21 1.64 -5.66
C ASP A 244 12.06 2.52 -6.91
N MET A 245 12.44 1.98 -8.06
CA MET A 245 12.48 2.70 -9.34
C MET A 245 11.77 1.88 -10.41
N LEU A 246 10.77 2.46 -11.08
CA LEU A 246 10.23 1.87 -12.31
C LEU A 246 11.18 2.20 -13.46
N VAL A 247 11.53 1.17 -14.22
CA VAL A 247 12.45 1.28 -15.35
C VAL A 247 11.81 0.70 -16.61
N PHE A 248 11.84 1.46 -17.69
CA PHE A 248 11.32 1.10 -19.01
C PHE A 248 12.42 1.23 -20.08
N GLY A 249 12.37 0.42 -21.14
CA GLY A 249 13.36 0.44 -22.22
C GLY A 249 14.70 -0.22 -21.87
N MET A 250 14.81 -0.88 -20.71
CA MET A 250 16.02 -1.58 -20.28
C MET A 250 15.72 -3.05 -19.96
N HIS A 251 16.31 -3.97 -20.74
CA HIS A 251 16.13 -5.42 -20.55
C HIS A 251 17.29 -6.11 -19.83
N LYS A 252 18.08 -5.36 -19.07
CA LYS A 252 19.19 -5.92 -18.29
C LYS A 252 18.66 -6.43 -16.96
N ASP A 253 18.93 -7.71 -16.69
CA ASP A 253 18.61 -8.32 -15.41
C ASP A 253 19.50 -7.73 -14.29
N VAL A 254 18.87 -7.12 -13.28
CA VAL A 254 19.51 -6.52 -12.10
C VAL A 254 19.03 -7.28 -10.87
N GLN A 255 19.98 -7.90 -10.16
CA GLN A 255 19.66 -8.74 -9.00
C GLN A 255 20.00 -8.02 -7.70
N GLY A 256 19.05 -7.99 -6.77
CA GLY A 256 19.22 -7.38 -5.45
C GLY A 256 19.18 -5.85 -5.47
N ILE A 257 19.85 -5.23 -4.49
CA ILE A 257 19.86 -3.76 -4.34
C ILE A 257 21.04 -3.17 -5.11
N ILE A 258 20.75 -2.25 -6.04
CA ILE A 258 21.75 -1.50 -6.82
C ILE A 258 21.85 -0.04 -6.35
N LYS A 259 22.99 0.62 -6.55
CA LYS A 259 23.06 2.07 -6.33
C LYS A 259 22.27 2.82 -7.41
N LEU A 260 21.46 3.80 -7.04
CA LEU A 260 20.67 4.58 -8.00
C LEU A 260 21.53 5.20 -9.11
N LYS A 261 22.74 5.65 -8.78
CA LYS A 261 23.68 6.21 -9.77
C LYS A 261 24.13 5.20 -10.81
N GLU A 262 24.36 3.97 -10.38
CA GLU A 262 24.77 2.88 -11.27
C GLU A 262 23.58 2.44 -12.14
N LEU A 263 22.38 2.36 -11.56
CA LEU A 263 21.14 2.12 -12.30
C LEU A 263 20.91 3.19 -13.37
N LYS A 264 21.02 4.47 -13.04
CA LYS A 264 20.84 5.57 -13.98
C LYS A 264 21.76 5.45 -15.20
N GLN A 265 23.03 5.08 -15.00
CA GLN A 265 23.94 4.86 -16.11
C GLN A 265 23.47 3.72 -17.02
N LEU A 266 23.00 2.60 -16.45
CA LEU A 266 22.49 1.47 -17.23
C LEU A 266 21.23 1.84 -18.03
N VAL A 267 20.35 2.62 -17.42
CA VAL A 267 19.13 3.13 -18.08
C VAL A 267 19.50 4.08 -19.23
N ASP A 268 20.44 5.01 -19.00
CA ASP A 268 20.92 5.93 -20.04
C ASP A 268 21.57 5.20 -21.22
N ASP A 269 22.41 4.20 -20.94
CA ASP A 269 23.07 3.39 -21.98
C ASP A 269 22.05 2.60 -22.82
N ALA A 270 20.88 2.30 -22.25
CA ALA A 270 19.77 1.63 -22.93
C ALA A 270 18.79 2.60 -23.62
N ASN A 271 18.98 3.92 -23.49
CA ASN A 271 17.98 4.94 -23.82
C ASN A 271 16.62 4.68 -23.14
N GLY A 272 16.65 4.16 -21.91
CA GLY A 272 15.46 3.87 -21.13
C GLY A 272 14.98 5.07 -20.32
N PHE A 273 13.91 4.84 -19.55
CA PHE A 273 13.28 5.84 -18.69
C PHE A 273 13.20 5.34 -17.25
N ILE A 274 13.49 6.20 -16.28
CA ILE A 274 13.44 5.87 -14.85
C ILE A 274 12.47 6.78 -14.08
N ILE A 275 11.57 6.18 -13.31
CA ILE A 275 10.57 6.86 -12.47
C ILE A 275 10.83 6.47 -11.02
N ALA A 276 10.85 7.42 -10.10
CA ALA A 276 10.84 7.07 -8.68
C ALA A 276 9.44 6.55 -8.30
N ALA A 277 9.34 5.28 -7.94
CA ALA A 277 8.11 4.62 -7.52
C ALA A 277 7.76 5.06 -6.10
N HIS A 278 6.48 5.36 -5.86
CA HIS A 278 5.92 5.72 -4.54
C HIS A 278 6.91 6.47 -3.61
N PRO A 279 7.50 7.61 -4.06
CA PRO A 279 8.78 8.16 -3.56
C PRO A 279 8.76 8.65 -2.10
N PHE A 280 7.56 8.75 -1.52
CA PHE A 280 7.33 9.21 -0.16
C PHE A 280 6.51 8.22 0.68
N ARG A 281 6.37 6.96 0.23
CA ARG A 281 5.73 5.89 1.01
C ARG A 281 6.34 5.78 2.40
N GLY A 282 5.50 5.83 3.43
CA GLY A 282 5.89 5.76 4.83
C GLY A 282 6.48 7.05 5.40
N PHE A 283 6.67 8.11 4.60
CA PHE A 283 7.29 9.36 5.08
C PHE A 283 6.29 10.35 5.70
N LEU A 284 4.99 10.20 5.45
CA LEU A 284 3.94 11.16 5.86
C LEU A 284 2.92 10.57 6.82
N ILE A 285 3.23 9.41 7.40
CA ILE A 285 2.41 8.77 8.45
C ILE A 285 2.45 9.61 9.74
N PHE A 286 3.48 10.44 9.93
CA PHE A 286 3.60 11.39 11.04
C PHE A 286 3.38 12.82 10.56
N ASN A 287 2.71 13.63 11.39
CA ASN A 287 2.47 15.05 11.13
C ASN A 287 3.73 15.73 10.58
N THR A 288 3.58 16.44 9.46
CA THR A 288 4.65 17.09 8.66
C THR A 288 5.55 18.07 9.43
N ASN A 289 5.26 18.32 10.71
CA ASN A 289 6.08 19.13 11.60
C ASN A 289 7.15 18.34 12.39
N GLU A 290 7.07 17.01 12.48
CA GLU A 290 8.00 16.22 13.31
C GLU A 290 9.13 15.55 12.51
N ILE A 291 8.92 15.22 11.23
CA ILE A 291 9.98 14.69 10.34
C ILE A 291 10.69 15.81 9.56
N GLY A 292 10.10 17.01 9.53
CA GLY A 292 10.71 18.19 8.90
C GLY A 292 10.96 18.05 7.39
N LEU A 293 10.32 17.09 6.71
CA LEU A 293 10.40 16.91 5.26
C LEU A 293 9.37 17.82 4.59
N THR A 294 9.73 19.09 4.40
CA THR A 294 8.95 20.01 3.59
C THR A 294 9.11 19.70 2.11
N VAL A 295 8.21 20.23 1.27
CA VAL A 295 8.31 20.10 -0.20
C VAL A 295 9.67 20.63 -0.68
N GLU A 296 10.12 21.77 -0.15
CA GLU A 296 11.40 22.38 -0.52
C GLU A 296 12.60 21.50 -0.18
N LYS A 297 12.56 20.77 0.95
CA LYS A 297 13.62 19.82 1.31
C LYS A 297 13.54 18.54 0.48
N ALA A 298 12.33 18.06 0.18
CA ALA A 298 12.15 16.90 -0.69
C ALA A 298 12.69 17.19 -2.10
N MET A 299 12.43 18.37 -2.64
CA MET A 299 12.98 18.85 -3.93
C MET A 299 14.52 18.87 -3.96
N GLN A 300 15.18 18.97 -2.80
CA GLN A 300 16.64 18.98 -2.71
C GLN A 300 17.26 17.57 -2.64
N ARG A 301 16.45 16.50 -2.55
CA ARG A 301 16.95 15.13 -2.46
C ARG A 301 17.81 14.77 -3.68
N PRO A 302 19.06 14.31 -3.51
CA PRO A 302 19.93 13.95 -4.62
C PRO A 302 19.37 12.85 -5.53
N ALA A 303 18.52 11.96 -5.01
CA ALA A 303 17.87 10.92 -5.80
C ALA A 303 16.99 11.49 -6.93
N LEU A 304 16.30 12.62 -6.68
CA LEU A 304 15.39 13.21 -7.67
C LEU A 304 16.10 13.81 -8.88
N LYS A 305 17.41 14.07 -8.78
CA LYS A 305 18.24 14.51 -9.91
C LYS A 305 18.67 13.36 -10.84
N GLN A 306 18.38 12.12 -10.44
CA GLN A 306 18.80 10.91 -11.15
C GLN A 306 17.62 10.14 -11.76
N VAL A 307 16.40 10.66 -11.62
CA VAL A 307 15.19 10.07 -12.22
C VAL A 307 14.58 11.03 -13.24
N ASN A 308 13.82 10.50 -14.19
CA ASN A 308 13.17 11.28 -15.24
C ASN A 308 11.79 11.78 -14.78
N ALA A 309 11.07 11.01 -13.95
CA ALA A 309 9.73 11.33 -13.49
C ALA A 309 9.48 10.88 -12.04
N LEU A 310 8.33 11.31 -11.50
CA LEU A 310 7.82 10.86 -10.21
C LEU A 310 6.46 10.17 -10.36
N GLU A 311 6.28 9.05 -9.68
CA GLU A 311 4.95 8.46 -9.49
C GLU A 311 4.20 9.27 -8.42
N ILE A 312 3.18 10.02 -8.84
CA ILE A 312 2.43 10.93 -7.98
C ILE A 312 1.06 10.38 -7.57
N LEU A 313 0.61 9.31 -8.24
CA LEU A 313 -0.63 8.61 -7.96
C LEU A 313 -0.33 7.11 -7.89
N ASN A 314 -0.05 6.61 -6.69
CA ASN A 314 0.18 5.20 -6.42
C ASN A 314 -0.99 4.59 -5.61
N GLY A 315 -1.42 3.39 -5.98
CA GLY A 315 -2.60 2.75 -5.37
C GLY A 315 -2.37 2.17 -3.97
N LYS A 316 -1.13 2.03 -3.52
CA LYS A 316 -0.71 1.46 -2.23
C LYS A 316 -0.22 2.50 -1.22
N VAL A 317 -0.35 3.79 -1.51
CA VAL A 317 -0.01 4.89 -0.59
C VAL A 317 -1.23 5.72 -0.23
N THR A 318 -1.11 6.56 0.79
CA THR A 318 -2.16 7.49 1.23
C THR A 318 -2.35 8.64 0.25
N GLU A 319 -3.52 9.28 0.27
CA GLU A 319 -3.78 10.47 -0.54
C GLU A 319 -2.83 11.63 -0.18
N ARG A 320 -2.45 11.77 1.09
CA ARG A 320 -1.49 12.78 1.54
C ARG A 320 -0.11 12.58 0.89
N GLU A 321 0.34 11.33 0.75
CA GLU A 321 1.59 10.99 0.08
C GLU A 321 1.54 11.30 -1.41
N ASN A 322 0.43 10.96 -2.09
CA ASN A 322 0.21 11.30 -3.49
C ASN A 322 0.20 12.82 -3.71
N VAL A 323 -0.53 13.57 -2.89
CA VAL A 323 -0.57 15.04 -2.95
C VAL A 323 0.82 15.65 -2.71
N PHE A 324 1.59 15.11 -1.76
CA PHE A 324 2.95 15.57 -1.50
C PHE A 324 3.88 15.27 -2.68
N ALA A 325 3.82 14.06 -3.25
CA ALA A 325 4.55 13.69 -4.46
C ALA A 325 4.24 14.63 -5.63
N GLY A 326 2.96 14.93 -5.84
CA GLY A 326 2.50 15.89 -6.85
C GLY A 326 3.06 17.30 -6.65
N LYS A 327 3.10 17.80 -5.41
CA LYS A 327 3.71 19.11 -5.08
C LYS A 327 5.21 19.13 -5.37
N VAL A 328 5.92 18.06 -5.04
CA VAL A 328 7.36 17.95 -5.32
C VAL A 328 7.63 17.88 -6.83
N ALA A 329 6.87 17.07 -7.57
CA ALA A 329 6.97 16.97 -9.03
C ALA A 329 6.73 18.33 -9.70
N ALA A 330 5.66 19.02 -9.31
CA ALA A 330 5.32 20.35 -9.81
C ALA A 330 6.41 21.38 -9.47
N GLY A 331 6.95 21.35 -8.24
CA GLY A 331 8.03 22.24 -7.82
C GLY A 331 9.34 22.04 -8.61
N LEU A 332 9.60 20.81 -9.07
CA LEU A 332 10.78 20.47 -9.89
C LEU A 332 10.52 20.64 -11.39
N GLY A 333 9.27 20.84 -11.82
CA GLY A 333 8.89 20.79 -13.23
C GLY A 333 9.13 19.41 -13.87
N MET A 334 9.03 18.33 -13.07
CA MET A 334 9.24 16.97 -13.54
C MET A 334 7.95 16.37 -14.10
N PRO A 335 8.04 15.52 -15.14
CA PRO A 335 6.96 14.64 -15.53
C PRO A 335 6.43 13.82 -14.35
N ALA A 336 5.14 13.52 -14.41
CA ALA A 336 4.42 12.86 -13.33
C ALA A 336 3.60 11.70 -13.89
N THR A 337 3.61 10.58 -13.18
CA THR A 337 2.91 9.36 -13.59
C THR A 337 2.00 8.83 -12.48
N GLY A 338 1.07 7.96 -12.88
CA GLY A 338 0.22 7.19 -11.98
C GLY A 338 0.23 5.70 -12.35
N GLY A 339 0.19 4.87 -11.32
CA GLY A 339 0.18 3.42 -11.42
C GLY A 339 -0.55 2.81 -10.24
N SER A 340 -1.20 1.67 -10.45
CA SER A 340 -1.99 1.04 -9.39
C SER A 340 -1.13 0.42 -8.29
N ASP A 341 0.10 0.01 -8.64
CA ASP A 341 0.95 -0.85 -7.82
C ASP A 341 0.16 -2.09 -7.35
N ALA A 342 -0.58 -2.67 -8.30
CA ALA A 342 -1.47 -3.78 -8.03
C ALA A 342 -0.67 -5.06 -7.80
N HIS A 343 -0.97 -5.70 -6.68
CA HIS A 343 -0.43 -7.01 -6.27
C HIS A 343 -1.51 -8.10 -6.32
N ASP A 344 -2.72 -7.72 -6.73
CA ASP A 344 -3.90 -8.55 -6.85
C ASP A 344 -4.84 -7.95 -7.89
N VAL A 345 -5.76 -8.76 -8.40
CA VAL A 345 -6.77 -8.35 -9.39
C VAL A 345 -7.54 -7.10 -8.96
N ALA A 346 -7.91 -6.99 -7.68
CA ALA A 346 -8.75 -5.90 -7.19
C ALA A 346 -8.04 -4.53 -7.19
N GLY A 347 -6.71 -4.52 -7.20
CA GLY A 347 -5.91 -3.31 -7.30
C GLY A 347 -5.76 -2.76 -8.71
N VAL A 348 -5.94 -3.59 -9.75
CA VAL A 348 -5.60 -3.23 -11.14
C VAL A 348 -6.32 -1.96 -11.59
N GLY A 349 -5.58 -1.02 -12.18
CA GLY A 349 -6.13 0.23 -12.70
C GLY A 349 -6.68 1.19 -11.65
N LYS A 350 -6.36 1.02 -10.36
CA LYS A 350 -6.68 2.02 -9.32
C LYS A 350 -6.16 3.41 -9.68
N TYR A 351 -4.97 3.47 -10.29
CA TYR A 351 -4.46 4.62 -11.01
C TYR A 351 -3.82 4.16 -12.32
N ALA A 352 -3.78 5.05 -13.30
CA ALA A 352 -3.16 4.84 -14.60
C ALA A 352 -2.66 6.18 -15.14
N THR A 353 -1.74 6.12 -16.09
CA THR A 353 -1.22 7.28 -16.82
C THR A 353 -1.87 7.32 -18.21
N CYS A 354 -2.52 8.43 -18.56
CA CYS A 354 -3.16 8.59 -19.87
C CYS A 354 -2.36 9.55 -20.75
N PHE A 355 -2.09 9.12 -21.98
CA PHE A 355 -1.31 9.86 -22.98
C PHE A 355 -2.23 10.41 -24.07
N ASP A 356 -1.90 11.58 -24.62
CA ASP A 356 -2.64 12.16 -25.75
C ASP A 356 -2.38 11.44 -27.08
N VAL A 357 -1.33 10.62 -27.12
CA VAL A 357 -0.94 9.80 -28.27
C VAL A 357 -1.25 8.34 -28.02
N LYS A 358 -1.50 7.59 -29.09
CA LYS A 358 -1.56 6.13 -29.00
C LYS A 358 -0.15 5.57 -28.94
N ILE A 359 0.04 4.56 -28.10
CA ILE A 359 1.33 3.89 -27.90
C ILE A 359 1.19 2.44 -28.39
N GLY A 360 2.01 2.04 -29.35
CA GLY A 360 1.97 0.71 -29.97
C GLY A 360 3.05 -0.25 -29.49
N ASN A 361 4.14 0.25 -28.91
CA ASN A 361 5.30 -0.54 -28.48
C ASN A 361 6.03 0.14 -27.30
N GLU A 362 7.05 -0.53 -26.77
CA GLU A 362 7.82 -0.07 -25.62
C GLU A 362 8.67 1.16 -25.96
N GLU A 363 9.21 1.27 -27.17
CA GLU A 363 9.97 2.44 -27.60
C GLU A 363 9.10 3.71 -27.64
N GLU A 364 7.89 3.60 -28.18
CA GLU A 364 6.89 4.68 -28.18
C GLU A 364 6.42 5.03 -26.76
N LEU A 365 6.38 4.06 -25.84
CA LEU A 365 6.08 4.33 -24.43
C LEU A 365 7.19 5.19 -23.81
N VAL A 366 8.45 4.83 -24.03
CA VAL A 366 9.61 5.57 -23.51
C VAL A 366 9.70 6.98 -24.13
N GLU A 367 9.33 7.16 -25.39
CA GLU A 367 9.27 8.48 -26.04
C GLU A 367 8.11 9.35 -25.51
N ALA A 368 6.99 8.73 -25.13
CA ALA A 368 5.81 9.44 -24.61
C ALA A 368 5.93 9.84 -23.13
N LEU A 369 6.79 9.15 -22.36
CA LEU A 369 7.15 9.45 -20.97
C LEU A 369 8.13 10.63 -20.87
#